data_AF-F2X2C0-F1
#
_entry.id   AF-F2X2C0-F1
#
_cell.length_a   1.000
_cell.length_b   1.000
_cell.length_c   1.000
_cell.angle_alpha   90.00
_cell.angle_beta   90.00
_cell.angle_gamma   90.00
#
_symmetry.space_group_name_H-M   'P 1'
#
loop_
_entity.id
_entity.type
_entity.pdbx_description
1 polymer ?
#
loop_
_entity_poly.entity_id
_entity_poly.type
_entity_poly.pdbx_seq_one_letter_code
_entity_poly.pdbx_strand_id
1 'polypeptide(L)'
;LSDSAQCRRVDCKTDCCTFVEGFPVRLKELRSAYREIQRFYESNDDLEPLLNENVQQNINSPYGCNVMNEILHFYLDTILPTAVQKNHLHSTTPIDSIGNIFQDLKRDMRKCRNYFSCQNPLEIASIKNSYEKMKEKGVSKAMGELDIL
;
A
#
# COMPACT_ATOMS: atom_id res chain seq x y z
N LEU A 1 -6.27 31.99 -22.16
CA LEU A 1 -4.91 31.40 -22.26
C LEU A 1 -4.88 30.21 -21.32
N SER A 2 -5.11 29.01 -21.85
CA SER A 2 -5.06 27.77 -21.07
C SER A 2 -3.64 27.24 -21.18
N ASP A 3 -2.89 27.33 -20.09
CA ASP A 3 -1.57 26.71 -19.99
C ASP A 3 -1.75 25.19 -20.04
N SER A 4 -1.49 24.62 -21.21
CA SER A 4 -1.31 23.19 -21.36
C SER A 4 -0.15 22.76 -20.46
N ALA A 5 -0.45 21.94 -19.45
CA ALA A 5 0.56 21.25 -18.66
C ALA A 5 1.42 20.41 -19.62
N GLN A 6 2.58 20.94 -20.03
CA GLN A 6 3.57 20.18 -20.77
C GLN A 6 4.09 19.08 -19.85
N CYS A 7 3.75 17.82 -20.17
CA CYS A 7 4.39 16.65 -19.59
C CYS A 7 5.89 16.73 -19.91
N ARG A 8 6.68 17.25 -18.97
CA ARG A 8 8.13 17.15 -19.03
C ARG A 8 8.48 15.68 -18.89
N ARG A 9 9.13 15.09 -19.90
CA ARG A 9 9.68 13.75 -19.77
C ARG A 9 10.77 13.79 -18.71
N VAL A 10 10.58 13.07 -17.62
CA VAL A 10 11.63 12.83 -16.63
C VAL A 10 12.54 11.72 -17.18
N ASP A 11 13.84 11.99 -17.27
CA ASP A 11 14.84 10.99 -17.64
C ASP A 11 15.13 10.11 -16.41
N CYS A 12 14.40 9.01 -16.30
CA CYS A 12 14.55 8.06 -15.21
C CYS A 12 15.66 7.05 -15.44
N LYS A 13 16.68 7.11 -14.57
CA LYS A 13 17.86 6.23 -14.63
C LYS A 13 17.80 5.03 -13.68
N THR A 14 16.76 4.94 -12.85
CA THR A 14 16.56 3.84 -11.90
C THR A 14 15.20 3.21 -12.09
N ASP A 15 15.09 1.93 -11.78
CA ASP A 15 13.82 1.19 -11.84
C ASP A 15 12.74 1.86 -10.99
N CYS A 16 13.12 2.44 -9.85
CA CYS A 16 12.18 3.13 -8.95
C CYS A 16 11.69 4.46 -9.49
N CYS A 17 12.55 5.23 -10.17
CA CYS A 17 12.12 6.43 -10.87
C CYS A 17 11.15 6.07 -12.00
N THR A 18 11.50 5.08 -12.83
CA THR A 18 10.66 4.61 -13.94
C THR A 18 9.30 4.12 -13.44
N PHE A 19 9.30 3.42 -12.30
CA PHE A 19 8.07 3.01 -11.64
C PHE A 19 7.18 4.20 -11.27
N VAL A 20 7.72 5.22 -10.61
CA VAL A 20 6.96 6.41 -10.21
C VAL A 20 6.43 7.18 -11.42
N GLU A 21 7.25 7.37 -12.45
CA GLU A 21 6.83 8.04 -13.69
C GLU A 21 5.75 7.25 -14.45
N GLY A 22 5.79 5.92 -14.39
CA GLY A 22 4.78 5.05 -14.99
C GLY A 22 3.48 4.93 -14.19
N PHE A 23 3.49 5.36 -12.92
CA PHE A 23 2.36 5.16 -12.01
C PHE A 23 1.04 5.79 -12.49
N PRO A 24 1.01 7.01 -13.08
CA PRO A 24 -0.23 7.59 -13.60
C PRO A 24 -0.93 6.74 -14.65
N VAL A 25 -0.17 6.02 -15.50
CA VAL A 25 -0.73 5.11 -16.51
C VAL A 25 -1.36 3.89 -15.84
N ARG A 26 -0.63 3.26 -14.91
CA ARG A 26 -1.14 2.13 -14.12
C ARG A 26 -2.39 2.51 -13.31
N LEU A 27 -2.42 3.71 -12.74
CA LEU A 27 -3.58 4.23 -12.02
C LEU A 27 -4.79 4.44 -12.94
N LYS A 28 -4.56 4.87 -14.19
CA LYS A 28 -5.62 4.98 -15.20
C LYS A 28 -6.19 3.60 -15.55
N GLU A 29 -5.33 2.60 -15.74
CA GLU A 29 -5.73 1.22 -16.02
C GLU A 29 -6.54 0.62 -14.86
N LEU A 30 -6.06 0.80 -13.62
CA LEU A 30 -6.76 0.37 -12.42
C LEU A 30 -8.18 0.95 -12.34
N ARG A 31 -8.29 2.28 -12.55
CA ARG A 31 -9.57 2.98 -12.55
C ARG A 31 -10.49 2.51 -13.68
N SER A 32 -9.93 2.15 -14.83
CA SER A 32 -10.70 1.59 -15.95
C SER A 32 -11.28 0.23 -15.58
N ALA A 33 -10.45 -0.69 -15.09
CA ALA A 33 -10.88 -2.02 -14.68
C ALA A 33 -11.93 -1.96 -13.55
N TYR A 34 -11.74 -1.09 -12.56
CA TYR A 34 -12.72 -0.91 -11.49
C TYR A 34 -14.07 -0.40 -12.00
N ARG A 35 -14.10 0.55 -12.94
CA ARG A 35 -15.36 1.10 -13.50
C ARG A 35 -16.25 0.03 -14.14
N GLU A 36 -15.67 -1.04 -14.69
CA GLU A 36 -16.43 -2.14 -15.30
C GLU A 36 -17.24 -2.94 -14.27
N ILE A 37 -16.77 -3.00 -13.03
CA ILE A 37 -17.40 -3.76 -11.94
C ILE A 37 -18.01 -2.88 -10.84
N GLN A 38 -17.72 -1.57 -10.86
CA GLN A 38 -18.11 -0.61 -9.82
C GLN A 38 -19.61 -0.67 -9.51
N ARG A 39 -20.46 -0.52 -10.53
CA ARG A 39 -21.92 -0.52 -10.35
C ARG A 39 -22.44 -1.80 -9.72
N PHE A 40 -21.84 -2.95 -10.06
CA PHE A 40 -22.25 -4.22 -9.49
C PHE A 40 -22.00 -4.26 -7.98
N TYR A 41 -20.82 -3.84 -7.53
CA TYR A 41 -20.50 -3.85 -6.09
C TYR A 41 -21.23 -2.74 -5.32
N GLU A 42 -21.30 -1.51 -5.85
CA GLU A 42 -21.96 -0.38 -5.16
C GLU A 42 -23.48 -0.54 -5.05
N SER A 43 -24.14 -1.18 -6.02
CA SER A 43 -25.61 -1.40 -5.94
C SER A 43 -26.01 -2.42 -4.87
N ASN A 44 -25.05 -3.20 -4.36
CA ASN A 44 -25.26 -4.23 -3.35
C ASN A 44 -24.66 -3.83 -1.99
N ASP A 45 -24.24 -2.58 -1.82
CA ASP A 45 -23.61 -2.08 -0.59
C ASP A 45 -24.53 -1.11 0.15
N ASP A 46 -24.87 -1.46 1.39
CA ASP A 46 -25.65 -0.66 2.32
C ASP A 46 -24.91 -0.44 3.66
N LEU A 47 -23.60 -0.69 3.67
CA LEU A 47 -22.77 -0.65 4.86
C LEU A 47 -21.97 0.65 4.98
N GLU A 48 -21.51 0.92 6.20
CA GLU A 48 -20.59 2.02 6.49
C GLU A 48 -19.21 1.82 5.82
N PRO A 49 -18.48 2.90 5.51
CA PRO A 49 -17.21 2.80 4.81
C PRO A 49 -16.16 1.93 5.52
N LEU A 50 -15.71 0.87 4.84
CA LEU A 50 -14.58 0.05 5.32
C LEU A 50 -13.26 0.82 5.31
N LEU A 51 -13.00 1.55 4.22
CA LEU A 51 -11.82 2.42 4.07
C LEU A 51 -12.18 3.85 4.51
N ASN A 52 -12.37 4.03 5.82
CA ASN A 52 -12.81 5.28 6.41
C ASN A 52 -11.70 6.37 6.50
N GLU A 53 -12.05 7.53 7.06
CA GLU A 53 -11.13 8.66 7.19
C GLU A 53 -9.86 8.32 7.99
N ASN A 54 -9.97 7.46 9.01
CA ASN A 54 -8.80 7.00 9.76
C ASN A 54 -7.82 6.23 8.86
N VAL A 55 -8.31 5.37 7.96
CA VAL A 55 -7.45 4.69 6.97
C VAL A 55 -6.76 5.72 6.07
N GLN A 56 -7.50 6.72 5.58
CA GLN A 56 -6.94 7.78 4.74
C GLN A 56 -5.86 8.62 5.46
N GLN A 57 -6.10 8.98 6.72
CA GLN A 57 -5.13 9.70 7.56
C GLN A 57 -3.84 8.88 7.75
N ASN A 58 -3.98 7.57 7.96
CA ASN A 58 -2.83 6.66 8.11
C ASN A 58 -2.04 6.49 6.80
N ILE A 59 -2.72 6.47 5.63
CA ILE A 59 -2.05 6.48 4.31
C ILE A 59 -1.22 7.75 4.11
N ASN A 60 -1.70 8.90 4.60
CA ASN A 60 -0.99 10.18 4.49
C ASN A 60 0.06 10.41 5.58
N SER A 61 0.18 9.50 6.55
CA SER A 61 1.17 9.57 7.62
C SER A 61 2.57 9.16 7.13
N PRO A 62 3.63 9.38 7.93
CA PRO A 62 4.97 8.85 7.63
C PRO A 62 5.02 7.31 7.49
N TYR A 63 4.00 6.60 7.97
CA TYR A 63 3.86 5.16 7.88
C TYR A 63 3.01 4.71 6.69
N GLY A 64 2.60 5.63 5.82
CA GLY A 64 1.70 5.39 4.69
C GLY A 64 2.12 4.24 3.79
N CYS A 65 3.42 4.05 3.59
CA CYS A 65 3.94 2.91 2.82
C CYS A 65 3.59 1.55 3.44
N ASN A 66 3.67 1.40 4.78
CA ASN A 66 3.28 0.15 5.42
C ASN A 66 1.77 -0.04 5.37
N VAL A 67 1.00 1.03 5.62
CA VAL A 67 -0.46 1.00 5.54
C VAL A 67 -0.90 0.53 4.15
N MET A 68 -0.30 1.08 3.10
CA MET A 68 -0.54 0.64 1.73
C MET A 68 -0.10 -0.81 1.48
N ASN A 69 1.02 -1.26 2.05
CA ASN A 69 1.43 -2.66 1.96
C ASN A 69 0.39 -3.59 2.61
N GLU A 70 -0.16 -3.25 3.77
CA GLU A 70 -1.20 -4.05 4.43
C GLU A 70 -2.51 -4.05 3.64
N ILE A 71 -2.94 -2.90 3.11
CA ILE A 71 -4.11 -2.82 2.22
C ILE A 71 -3.91 -3.73 1.00
N LEU A 72 -2.73 -3.68 0.37
CA LEU A 72 -2.43 -4.53 -0.79
C LEU A 72 -2.44 -6.02 -0.44
N HIS A 73 -1.94 -6.43 0.74
CA HIS A 73 -2.06 -7.82 1.19
C HIS A 73 -3.53 -8.21 1.38
N PHE A 74 -4.30 -7.39 2.09
CA PHE A 74 -5.72 -7.68 2.33
C PHE A 74 -6.50 -7.86 1.02
N TYR A 75 -6.29 -7.00 0.03
CA TYR A 75 -6.98 -7.13 -1.24
C TYR A 75 -6.52 -8.33 -2.07
N LEU A 76 -5.20 -8.56 -2.17
CA LEU A 76 -4.64 -9.65 -2.98
C LEU A 76 -4.91 -11.03 -2.38
N ASP A 77 -4.82 -11.14 -1.06
CA ASP A 77 -4.85 -12.44 -0.37
C ASP A 77 -6.27 -12.80 0.10
N THR A 78 -7.15 -11.80 0.28
CA THR A 78 -8.52 -12.01 0.80
C THR A 78 -9.61 -11.55 -0.17
N ILE A 79 -9.65 -10.26 -0.53
CA ILE A 79 -10.81 -9.70 -1.24
C ILE A 79 -10.93 -10.21 -2.67
N LEU A 80 -9.89 -10.10 -3.48
CA LEU A 80 -9.93 -10.48 -4.90
C LEU A 80 -10.18 -11.99 -5.08
N PRO A 81 -9.51 -12.91 -4.34
CA PRO A 81 -9.84 -14.33 -4.41
C PRO A 81 -11.30 -14.63 -4.03
N THR A 82 -11.80 -13.98 -2.97
CA THR A 82 -13.21 -14.14 -2.54
C THR A 82 -14.17 -13.61 -3.61
N ALA A 83 -13.84 -12.50 -4.25
CA ALA A 83 -14.62 -11.90 -5.31
C ALA A 83 -14.70 -12.81 -6.55
N VAL A 84 -13.58 -13.42 -6.96
CA VAL A 84 -13.56 -14.42 -8.05
C VAL A 84 -14.41 -15.64 -7.69
N GLN A 85 -14.28 -16.15 -6.46
CA GLN A 85 -15.03 -17.33 -6.02
C GLN A 85 -16.55 -17.09 -6.01
N LYS A 86 -16.99 -15.90 -5.60
CA LYS A 86 -18.42 -15.54 -5.49
C LYS A 86 -19.03 -15.02 -6.79
N ASN A 87 -18.22 -14.50 -7.72
CA ASN A 87 -18.71 -14.01 -9.00
C ASN A 87 -18.94 -15.15 -10.00
N HIS A 88 -20.11 -15.76 -9.94
CA HIS A 88 -20.55 -16.73 -10.95
C HIS A 88 -21.17 -16.09 -12.20
N LEU A 89 -21.42 -14.77 -12.20
CA LEU A 89 -22.26 -14.08 -13.19
C LEU A 89 -21.56 -12.94 -13.96
N HIS A 90 -20.37 -12.51 -13.54
CA HIS A 90 -19.61 -11.42 -14.18
C HIS A 90 -18.24 -11.90 -14.66
N SER A 91 -17.73 -11.29 -15.73
CA SER A 91 -16.36 -11.55 -16.22
C SER A 91 -15.35 -11.33 -15.10
N THR A 92 -14.45 -12.29 -14.88
CA THR A 92 -13.36 -12.16 -13.89
C THR A 92 -12.25 -11.25 -14.41
N THR A 93 -12.21 -10.95 -15.72
CA THR A 93 -11.14 -10.17 -16.36
C THR A 93 -10.85 -8.82 -15.69
N PRO A 94 -11.84 -8.02 -15.25
CA PRO A 94 -11.57 -6.78 -14.54
C PRO A 94 -10.94 -7.01 -13.16
N ILE A 95 -11.36 -8.07 -12.45
CA ILE A 95 -10.81 -8.46 -11.15
C ILE A 95 -9.36 -8.94 -11.30
N ASP A 96 -9.09 -9.75 -12.33
CA ASP A 96 -7.75 -10.22 -12.67
C ASP A 96 -6.83 -9.03 -13.04
N SER A 97 -7.36 -8.06 -13.78
CA SER A 97 -6.62 -6.84 -14.15
C SER A 97 -6.26 -6.00 -12.93
N ILE A 98 -7.21 -5.79 -12.01
CA ILE A 98 -6.95 -5.12 -10.72
C ILE A 98 -5.90 -5.89 -9.92
N GLY A 99 -6.03 -7.21 -9.84
CA GLY A 99 -5.08 -8.08 -9.13
C GLY A 99 -3.66 -7.97 -9.66
N ASN A 100 -3.49 -8.01 -10.98
CA ASN A 100 -2.17 -7.87 -11.62
C ASN A 100 -1.54 -6.50 -11.30
N ILE A 101 -2.32 -5.42 -11.35
CA ILE A 101 -1.83 -4.07 -11.01
C ILE A 101 -1.43 -4.00 -9.53
N PHE A 102 -2.21 -4.60 -8.63
CA PHE A 102 -1.90 -4.64 -7.20
C PHE A 102 -0.65 -5.49 -6.89
N GLN A 103 -0.46 -6.61 -7.59
CA GLN A 103 0.75 -7.42 -7.46
C GLN A 103 2.00 -6.66 -7.92
N ASP A 104 1.92 -6.00 -9.07
CA ASP A 104 2.99 -5.13 -9.58
C ASP A 104 3.30 -4.01 -8.59
N LEU A 105 2.28 -3.32 -8.09
CA LEU A 105 2.43 -2.25 -7.10
C LEU A 105 3.10 -2.76 -5.81
N LYS A 106 2.66 -3.91 -5.28
CA LYS A 106 3.25 -4.54 -4.09
C LYS A 106 4.72 -4.91 -4.31
N ARG A 107 5.05 -5.50 -5.46
CA ARG A 107 6.43 -5.84 -5.84
C ARG A 107 7.30 -4.58 -5.91
N ASP A 108 6.83 -3.57 -6.63
CA ASP A 108 7.60 -2.37 -6.92
C ASP A 108 7.76 -1.51 -5.65
N MET A 109 6.76 -1.41 -4.79
CA MET A 109 6.87 -0.76 -3.47
C MET A 109 7.91 -1.45 -2.57
N ARG A 110 7.95 -2.79 -2.56
CA ARG A 110 8.98 -3.54 -1.82
C ARG A 110 10.37 -3.29 -2.38
N LYS A 111 10.52 -3.34 -3.71
CA LYS A 111 11.79 -3.07 -4.41
C LYS A 111 12.28 -1.64 -4.18
N CYS A 112 11.36 -0.69 -4.16
CA CYS A 112 11.62 0.75 -4.07
C CYS A 112 11.35 1.33 -2.70
N ARG A 113 11.42 0.50 -1.65
CA ARG A 113 11.12 0.88 -0.27
C ARG A 113 11.85 2.15 0.19
N ASN A 114 13.12 2.30 -0.18
CA ASN A 114 13.92 3.47 0.15
C ASN A 114 13.48 4.72 -0.63
N TYR A 115 12.99 4.54 -1.85
CA TYR A 115 12.46 5.63 -2.68
C TYR A 115 11.15 6.18 -2.09
N PHE A 116 10.32 5.31 -1.51
CA PHE A 116 9.07 5.68 -0.84
C PHE A 116 9.24 6.13 0.62
N SER A 117 10.49 6.21 1.11
CA SER A 117 10.78 6.55 2.51
C SER A 117 9.93 5.76 3.50
N CYS A 118 9.72 4.45 3.26
CA CYS A 118 8.84 3.62 4.07
C CYS A 118 9.36 3.51 5.51
N GLN A 119 8.89 4.39 6.39
CA GLN A 119 9.28 4.40 7.79
C GLN A 119 8.69 3.19 8.48
N ASN A 120 9.47 2.48 9.29
CA ASN A 120 8.89 1.47 10.17
C ASN A 120 8.08 2.19 11.27
N PRO A 121 6.93 1.65 11.71
CA PRO A 121 6.15 2.24 12.81
C PRO A 121 6.98 2.37 14.10
N LEU A 122 7.99 1.52 14.22
CA LEU A 122 8.99 1.55 15.26
C LEU A 122 10.33 1.15 14.65
N GLU A 123 11.34 2.00 14.79
CA GLU A 123 12.71 1.62 14.45
C GLU A 123 13.29 0.79 15.60
N ILE A 124 12.96 -0.52 15.64
CA ILE A 124 13.49 -1.47 16.64
C ILE A 124 15.03 -1.40 16.75
N ALA A 125 15.72 -1.02 15.66
CA ALA A 125 17.16 -0.80 15.68
C ALA A 125 17.58 0.28 16.71
N SER A 126 16.80 1.35 16.90
CA SER A 126 17.06 2.37 17.93
C SER A 126 17.00 1.80 19.35
N ILE A 127 16.03 0.91 19.62
CA ILE A 127 15.87 0.22 20.90
C ILE A 127 17.03 -0.77 21.10
N LYS A 128 17.37 -1.56 20.07
CA LYS A 128 18.51 -2.51 20.11
C LYS A 128 19.84 -1.79 20.33
N ASN A 129 20.10 -0.70 19.62
CA ASN A 129 21.31 0.11 19.80
C ASN A 129 21.40 0.72 21.20
N SER A 130 20.25 1.16 21.76
CA SER A 130 20.20 1.66 23.13
C SER A 130 20.46 0.54 24.14
N TYR A 131 19.87 -0.63 23.93
CA TYR A 131 20.11 -1.83 24.75
C TYR A 131 21.58 -2.27 24.73
N GLU A 132 22.23 -2.31 23.57
CA GLU A 132 23.65 -2.67 23.45
C GLU A 132 24.56 -1.74 24.27
N LYS A 133 24.24 -0.44 24.29
CA LYS A 133 24.97 0.57 25.10
C LYS A 133 24.78 0.36 26.61
N MET A 134 23.71 -0.32 27.04
CA MET A 134 23.40 -0.56 28.46
C MET A 134 24.17 -1.74 29.06
N LYS A 135 24.88 -2.54 28.24
CA LYS A 135 25.73 -3.67 28.69
C LYS A 135 24.99 -4.59 29.68
N GLU A 136 25.62 -4.97 30.79
CA GLU A 136 25.03 -5.88 31.80
C GLU A 136 23.71 -5.38 32.41
N LYS A 137 23.42 -4.07 32.36
CA LYS A 137 22.16 -3.50 32.89
C LYS A 137 21.00 -3.56 31.90
N GLY A 138 21.25 -3.84 30.62
CA GLY A 138 20.23 -3.83 29.57
C GLY A 138 19.11 -4.83 29.83
N VAL A 139 19.45 -6.04 30.31
CA VAL A 139 18.48 -7.10 30.59
C VAL A 139 17.49 -6.66 31.68
N SER A 140 17.98 -6.17 32.82
CA SER A 140 17.12 -5.70 33.90
C SER A 140 16.26 -4.50 33.50
N LYS A 141 16.78 -3.59 32.66
CA LYS A 141 16.02 -2.45 32.13
C LYS A 141 14.88 -2.91 31.23
N ALA A 142 15.16 -3.78 30.25
CA ALA A 142 14.15 -4.29 29.33
C ALA A 142 13.06 -5.10 30.05
N MET A 143 13.45 -5.96 31.01
CA MET A 143 12.51 -6.75 31.80
C MET A 143 11.66 -5.88 32.76
N GLY A 144 12.24 -4.79 33.28
CA GLY A 144 11.56 -3.88 34.20
C GLY A 144 10.57 -2.92 33.54
N GLU A 145 10.58 -2.80 32.21
CA GLU A 145 9.68 -1.96 31.41
C GLU A 145 8.64 -2.79 30.61
N LEU A 146 8.48 -4.07 30.96
CA LEU A 146 7.50 -4.95 30.32
C LEU A 146 6.05 -4.49 30.55
N ASP A 147 5.78 -3.65 31.53
CA ASP A 147 4.46 -3.06 31.81
C ASP A 147 4.01 -2.04 30.76
N ILE A 148 4.93 -1.59 29.90
CA ILE A 148 4.64 -0.72 28.75
C ILE A 148 3.98 -1.52 27.59
N LEU A 149 4.10 -2.85 27.58
CA LEU A 149 3.50 -3.76 26.59
C LEU A 149 2.11 -4.25 27.03
#